data_AF-A0A9P0TNZ1-F1
#
_entry.id   AF-A0A9P0TNZ1-F1
#
_cell.length_a   1.000
_cell.length_b   1.000
_cell.length_c   1.000
_cell.angle_alpha   90.00
_cell.angle_beta   90.00
_cell.angle_gamma   90.00
#
_symmetry.space_group_name_H-M   'P 1'
#
loop_
_entity.id
_entity.type
_entity.pdbx_description
1 polymer ?
#
loop_
_entity_poly.entity_id
_entity_poly.type
_entity_poly.pdbx_seq_one_letter_code
_entity_poly.pdbx_strand_id
1 'polypeptide(L)'
;MKSSDCSELIEDDKKQEAMRILGYTVQKNNCLEIEVQKPSKALNQSLSWSEYKKAKTIKFLVSCTPNGLVNYISPGYGGRVTDTCLVESCDFIKCLQPGMCVMADRGFKHVEQYLRKQRVHLVRPPSVATGTKLSKHEARETKQIASLRIHV
;
A
#
# COMPACT_ATOMS: atom_id res chain seq x y z
N MET A 1 38.17 3.97 -1.28
CA MET A 1 37.09 4.97 -1.29
C MET A 1 36.22 4.68 -2.49
N LYS A 2 35.02 4.10 -2.30
CA LYS A 2 34.07 3.88 -3.40
C LYS A 2 33.36 5.21 -3.67
N SER A 3 33.40 5.67 -4.91
CA SER A 3 32.60 6.80 -5.38
C SER A 3 31.12 6.43 -5.22
N SER A 4 30.44 7.03 -4.25
CA SER A 4 28.99 7.03 -4.19
C SER A 4 28.47 7.71 -5.46
N ASP A 5 27.71 6.96 -6.25
CA ASP A 5 27.18 7.39 -7.54
C ASP A 5 26.30 8.63 -7.33
N CYS A 6 26.70 9.79 -7.89
CA CYS A 6 25.94 11.03 -7.76
C CYS A 6 24.49 10.90 -8.26
N SER A 7 24.20 9.89 -9.09
CA SER A 7 22.83 9.59 -9.52
C SER A 7 21.93 9.07 -8.39
N GLU A 8 22.44 8.26 -7.46
CA GLU A 8 21.71 7.80 -6.27
C GLU A 8 21.39 8.98 -5.33
N LEU A 9 22.35 9.88 -5.12
CA LEU A 9 22.17 11.07 -4.30
C LEU A 9 21.11 12.02 -4.87
N ILE A 10 21.07 12.17 -6.20
CA ILE A 10 20.06 12.99 -6.89
C ILE A 10 18.67 12.34 -6.83
N GLU A 11 18.58 11.01 -6.78
CA GLU A 11 17.31 10.28 -6.69
C GLU A 11 16.74 10.32 -5.27
N ASP A 12 17.60 10.23 -4.26
CA ASP A 12 17.22 10.39 -2.85
C ASP A 12 16.88 11.84 -2.51
N ASP A 13 17.59 12.83 -3.06
CA ASP A 13 17.21 14.25 -2.93
C ASP A 13 15.86 14.52 -3.60
N LYS A 14 15.55 13.90 -4.74
CA LYS A 14 14.23 14.03 -5.39
C LYS A 14 13.10 13.38 -4.58
N LYS A 15 13.37 12.25 -3.90
CA LYS A 15 12.43 11.64 -2.96
C LYS A 15 12.24 12.53 -1.73
N GLN A 16 13.32 13.10 -1.21
CA GLN A 16 13.31 14.00 -0.06
C GLN A 16 12.62 15.34 -0.37
N GLU A 17 12.79 15.85 -1.59
CA GLU A 17 12.11 17.04 -2.13
C GLU A 17 10.63 16.76 -2.39
N ALA A 18 10.28 15.59 -2.95
CA ALA A 18 8.89 15.13 -3.06
C ALA A 18 8.23 14.95 -1.69
N MET A 19 8.98 14.52 -0.67
CA MET A 19 8.55 14.47 0.74
C MET A 19 8.40 15.86 1.36
N ARG A 20 9.25 16.84 0.99
CA ARG A 20 9.24 18.23 1.48
C ARG A 20 8.15 19.10 0.86
N ILE A 21 7.89 19.00 -0.44
CA ILE A 21 6.86 19.78 -1.16
C ILE A 21 5.45 19.33 -0.74
N LEU A 22 5.34 18.13 -0.16
CA LEU A 22 4.07 17.50 0.20
C LEU A 22 3.84 17.38 1.71
N GLY A 23 4.84 17.39 2.59
CA GLY A 23 4.60 17.18 4.03
C GLY A 23 3.85 15.87 4.36
N TYR A 24 3.79 14.92 3.42
CA TYR A 24 2.93 13.75 3.44
C TYR A 24 3.75 12.49 3.72
N THR A 25 3.39 11.74 4.76
CA THR A 25 3.74 10.32 4.79
C THR A 25 2.90 9.64 3.71
N VAL A 26 3.51 9.00 2.71
CA VAL A 26 2.80 8.11 1.77
C VAL A 26 2.93 6.70 2.30
N GLN A 27 1.89 6.20 2.97
CA GLN A 27 1.87 4.83 3.45
C GLN A 27 1.43 3.89 2.34
N LYS A 28 2.35 3.08 1.79
CA LYS A 28 1.99 2.06 0.80
C LYS A 28 1.34 0.89 1.51
N ASN A 29 0.09 0.63 1.19
CA ASN A 29 -0.67 -0.46 1.79
C ASN A 29 -0.73 -1.65 0.83
N ASN A 30 -0.04 -2.75 1.18
CA ASN A 30 -0.10 -3.99 0.43
C ASN A 30 -0.54 -5.14 1.35
N CYS A 31 -1.28 -6.10 0.78
CA CYS A 31 -1.61 -7.32 1.48
C CYS A 31 -0.52 -8.36 1.19
N LEU A 32 0.25 -8.74 2.21
CA LEU A 32 1.15 -9.90 2.12
C LEU A 32 0.32 -11.17 2.30
N GLU A 33 0.41 -12.10 1.35
CA GLU A 33 -0.22 -13.42 1.47
C GLU A 33 0.84 -14.52 1.51
N ILE A 34 0.86 -15.27 2.60
CA ILE A 34 1.77 -16.39 2.83
C ILE A 34 0.98 -17.69 2.71
N GLU A 35 1.43 -18.60 1.85
CA GLU A 35 0.84 -19.93 1.74
C GLU A 35 1.11 -20.76 3.00
N VAL A 36 0.12 -21.52 3.43
CA VAL A 36 0.16 -22.35 4.62
C VAL A 36 -0.31 -23.76 4.31
N GLN A 37 0.13 -24.72 5.14
CA GLN A 37 -0.34 -26.09 5.04
C GLN A 37 -1.86 -26.16 5.19
N LYS A 38 -2.49 -27.07 4.43
CA LYS A 38 -3.94 -27.32 4.47
C LYS A 38 -4.40 -27.57 5.91
N PRO A 39 -5.26 -26.71 6.49
CA PRO A 39 -5.79 -26.95 7.82
C PRO A 39 -6.60 -28.26 7.89
N SER A 40 -6.55 -28.98 9.00
CA SER A 40 -7.33 -30.22 9.17
C SER A 40 -8.85 -29.96 9.14
N LYS A 41 -9.30 -28.88 9.77
CA LYS A 41 -10.71 -28.50 9.85
C LYS A 41 -11.20 -27.87 8.54
N ALA A 42 -12.32 -28.37 8.01
CA ALA A 42 -12.93 -27.88 6.76
C ALA A 42 -13.28 -26.38 6.82
N LEU A 43 -13.78 -25.90 7.96
CA LEU A 43 -14.05 -24.48 8.16
C LEU A 43 -12.79 -23.62 7.96
N ASN A 44 -11.68 -24.01 8.60
CA ASN A 44 -10.41 -23.28 8.50
C ASN A 44 -9.85 -23.34 7.08
N GLN A 45 -10.02 -24.45 6.36
CA GLN A 45 -9.69 -24.53 4.95
C GLN A 45 -10.50 -23.54 4.11
N SER A 46 -11.79 -23.39 4.39
CA SER A 46 -12.65 -22.43 3.67
C SER A 46 -12.22 -20.98 3.95
N LEU A 47 -11.90 -20.66 5.21
CA LEU A 47 -11.49 -19.32 5.63
C LEU A 47 -10.08 -18.94 5.15
N SER A 48 -9.15 -19.90 5.05
CA SER A 48 -7.81 -19.63 4.54
C SER A 48 -7.69 -19.69 3.02
N TRP A 49 -8.75 -20.02 2.28
CA TRP A 49 -8.66 -20.08 0.82
C TRP A 49 -8.45 -18.69 0.20
N SER A 50 -7.33 -18.51 -0.50
CA SER A 50 -7.09 -17.36 -1.36
C SER A 50 -7.42 -17.70 -2.79
N GLU A 51 -8.41 -17.01 -3.34
CA GLU A 51 -8.78 -17.14 -4.75
C GLU A 51 -7.66 -16.64 -5.67
N TYR A 52 -6.88 -15.65 -5.21
CA TYR A 52 -5.76 -15.07 -5.94
C TYR A 52 -4.58 -16.03 -6.05
N LYS A 53 -4.21 -16.69 -4.95
CA LYS A 53 -3.10 -17.65 -4.90
C LYS A 53 -3.50 -19.09 -5.25
N LYS A 54 -4.80 -19.37 -5.35
CA LYS A 54 -5.36 -20.73 -5.54
C LYS A 54 -4.85 -21.73 -4.49
N ALA A 55 -4.61 -21.24 -3.28
CA ALA A 55 -4.01 -21.99 -2.19
C ALA A 55 -4.58 -21.56 -0.83
N LYS A 56 -4.21 -22.27 0.24
CA LYS A 56 -4.52 -21.85 1.61
C LYS A 56 -3.48 -20.85 2.05
N THR A 57 -3.89 -19.63 2.38
CA THR A 57 -2.98 -18.55 2.77
C THR A 57 -3.43 -17.88 4.05
N ILE A 58 -2.48 -17.18 4.67
CA ILE A 58 -2.71 -16.17 5.69
C ILE A 58 -2.31 -14.82 5.09
N LYS A 59 -3.20 -13.85 5.21
CA LYS A 59 -3.09 -12.48 4.70
C LYS A 59 -2.75 -11.52 5.84
N PHE A 60 -1.83 -10.60 5.58
CA PHE A 60 -1.43 -9.53 6.50
C PHE A 60 -1.51 -8.18 5.80
N LEU A 61 -1.93 -7.14 6.53
CA LEU A 61 -1.68 -5.77 6.13
C LEU A 61 -0.24 -5.42 6.45
N VAL A 62 0.48 -4.91 5.45
CA VAL A 62 1.78 -4.29 5.69
C VAL A 62 1.71 -2.86 5.19
N SER A 63 2.05 -1.94 6.08
CA SER A 63 2.25 -0.53 5.74
C SER A 63 3.73 -0.21 5.80
N CYS A 64 4.18 0.53 4.80
CA CYS A 64 5.54 1.07 4.75
C CYS A 64 5.50 2.57 4.50
N THR A 65 6.46 3.27 5.09
CA THR A 65 6.77 4.66 4.76
C THR A 65 7.33 4.80 3.34
N PRO A 66 7.40 6.01 2.79
CA PRO A 66 7.88 6.24 1.42
C PRO A 66 9.34 5.83 1.18
N ASN A 67 10.16 5.82 2.24
CA ASN A 67 11.54 5.36 2.21
C ASN A 67 11.70 3.85 2.47
N GLY A 68 10.60 3.08 2.50
CA GLY A 68 10.62 1.62 2.60
C GLY A 68 10.67 1.06 4.02
N LEU A 69 10.61 1.88 5.07
CA LEU A 69 10.54 1.40 6.44
C LEU A 69 9.14 0.85 6.75
N VAL A 70 9.06 -0.41 7.19
CA VAL A 70 7.81 -0.99 7.68
C VAL A 70 7.40 -0.28 8.96
N ASN A 71 6.22 0.33 8.98
CA ASN A 71 5.70 1.07 10.13
C ASN A 71 4.44 0.44 10.74
N TYR A 72 3.85 -0.57 10.09
CA TYR A 72 2.74 -1.34 10.64
C TYR A 72 2.63 -2.72 10.00
N ILE A 73 2.33 -3.73 10.81
CA ILE A 73 1.96 -5.08 10.38
C ILE A 73 0.70 -5.48 11.16
N SER A 74 -0.36 -5.93 10.47
CA SER A 74 -1.57 -6.42 11.14
C SER A 74 -1.38 -7.81 11.74
N PRO A 75 -2.30 -8.27 12.60
CA PRO A 75 -2.48 -9.71 12.84
C PRO A 75 -2.71 -10.47 11.52
N GLY A 76 -2.51 -11.80 11.55
CA GLY A 76 -2.77 -12.66 10.40
C GLY A 76 -4.26 -12.98 10.26
N TYR A 77 -4.78 -12.85 9.03
CA TYR A 77 -6.16 -13.16 8.66
C TYR A 77 -6.20 -14.31 7.65
N GLY A 78 -7.30 -15.05 7.57
CA GLY A 78 -7.44 -16.07 6.53
C GLY A 78 -7.39 -15.45 5.13
N GLY A 79 -6.79 -16.15 4.16
CA GLY A 79 -6.64 -15.69 2.78
C GLY A 79 -7.94 -15.27 2.07
N ARG A 80 -9.10 -15.71 2.56
CA ARG A 80 -10.41 -15.34 2.02
C ARG A 80 -10.86 -13.94 2.42
N VAL A 81 -10.24 -13.33 3.42
CA VAL A 81 -10.61 -11.99 3.91
C VAL A 81 -10.34 -10.95 2.83
N THR A 82 -11.32 -10.08 2.59
CA THR A 82 -11.19 -8.97 1.64
C THR A 82 -10.31 -7.87 2.23
N ASP A 83 -9.65 -7.11 1.36
CA ASP A 83 -8.75 -6.04 1.80
C ASP A 83 -9.49 -4.96 2.61
N THR A 84 -10.76 -4.70 2.28
CA THR A 84 -11.63 -3.77 3.02
C THR A 84 -11.92 -4.29 4.45
N CYS A 85 -12.35 -5.55 4.58
CA CYS A 85 -12.61 -6.15 5.90
C CYS A 85 -11.33 -6.19 6.75
N LEU A 86 -10.18 -6.39 6.11
CA LEU A 86 -8.90 -6.45 6.79
C LEU A 86 -8.50 -5.07 7.36
N VAL A 87 -8.69 -3.99 6.60
CA VAL A 87 -8.47 -2.61 7.12
C VAL A 87 -9.44 -2.26 8.25
N GLU A 88 -10.70 -2.69 8.14
CA GLU A 88 -11.71 -2.45 9.18
C GLU A 88 -11.44 -3.22 10.47
N SER A 89 -10.95 -4.46 10.34
CA SER A 89 -10.75 -5.36 11.49
C SER A 89 -9.43 -5.09 12.23
N CYS A 90 -8.46 -4.47 11.57
CA CYS A 90 -7.14 -4.22 12.15
C CYS A 90 -7.01 -2.78 12.69
N ASP A 91 -6.00 -2.56 13.52
CA ASP A 91 -5.78 -1.26 14.16
C ASP A 91 -5.07 -0.22 13.28
N PHE A 92 -4.87 -0.51 11.99
CA PHE A 92 -4.15 0.34 11.06
C PHE A 92 -4.66 1.79 11.06
N ILE A 93 -5.97 1.99 11.00
CA ILE A 93 -6.59 3.31 10.97
C ILE A 93 -6.30 4.11 12.24
N LYS A 94 -6.14 3.44 13.39
CA LYS A 94 -5.82 4.08 14.68
C LYS A 94 -4.37 4.58 14.74
N CYS A 95 -3.49 4.03 13.91
CA CYS A 95 -2.10 4.47 13.81
C CYS A 95 -1.94 5.74 12.95
N LEU A 96 -3.00 6.20 12.28
CA LEU A 96 -2.96 7.35 11.38
C LEU A 96 -3.26 8.66 12.11
N GLN A 97 -2.60 9.72 11.68
CA GLN A 97 -2.82 11.08 12.17
C GLN A 97 -3.56 11.94 11.13
N PRO A 98 -4.37 12.90 11.58
CA PRO A 98 -4.97 13.91 10.69
C PRO A 98 -3.93 14.59 9.81
N GLY A 99 -4.23 14.76 8.52
CA GLY A 99 -3.34 15.38 7.54
C GLY A 99 -2.36 14.41 6.86
N MET A 100 -2.32 13.13 7.26
CA MET A 100 -1.54 12.11 6.57
C MET A 100 -2.16 11.71 5.23
N CYS A 101 -1.34 11.06 4.39
CA CYS A 101 -1.79 10.40 3.17
C CYS A 101 -1.56 8.88 3.27
N VAL A 102 -2.48 8.11 2.72
CA VAL A 102 -2.31 6.66 2.56
C VAL A 102 -2.39 6.36 1.08
N MET A 103 -1.40 5.63 0.56
CA MET A 103 -1.44 5.10 -0.80
C MET A 103 -1.89 3.66 -0.77
N ALA A 104 -3.00 3.36 -1.44
CA ALA A 104 -3.50 1.99 -1.52
C ALA A 104 -3.82 1.60 -2.96
N ASP A 105 -3.64 0.33 -3.26
CA ASP A 105 -4.05 -0.24 -4.53
C ASP A 105 -5.58 -0.23 -4.69
N ARG A 106 -6.05 -0.40 -5.93
CA ARG A 106 -7.48 -0.41 -6.24
C ARG A 106 -8.26 -1.56 -5.59
N GLY A 107 -7.56 -2.61 -5.12
CA GLY A 107 -8.15 -3.71 -4.36
C GLY A 107 -8.80 -3.24 -3.05
N PHE A 108 -8.28 -2.16 -2.44
CA PHE A 108 -8.84 -1.52 -1.25
C PHE A 108 -10.05 -0.65 -1.60
N LYS A 109 -11.10 -1.31 -2.07
CA LYS A 109 -12.40 -0.68 -2.33
C LYS A 109 -12.98 -0.17 -1.01
N HIS A 110 -13.62 1.00 -1.04
CA HIS A 110 -14.27 1.60 0.12
C HIS A 110 -13.36 1.97 1.31
N VAL A 111 -12.03 1.83 1.23
CA VAL A 111 -11.14 2.21 2.35
C VAL A 111 -11.20 3.71 2.68
N GLU A 112 -11.53 4.52 1.68
CA GLU A 112 -11.62 5.98 1.77
C GLU A 112 -12.59 6.47 2.85
N GLN A 113 -13.70 5.75 3.07
CA GLN A 113 -14.69 6.14 4.09
C GLN A 113 -14.10 6.07 5.51
N TYR A 114 -13.18 5.13 5.76
CA TYR A 114 -12.51 4.98 7.05
C TYR A 114 -11.43 6.04 7.22
N LEU A 115 -10.67 6.34 6.16
CA LEU A 115 -9.62 7.35 6.15
C LEU A 115 -10.17 8.76 6.34
N ARG A 116 -11.29 9.10 5.67
CA ARG A 116 -11.94 10.41 5.79
C ARG A 116 -12.37 10.73 7.22
N LYS A 117 -12.80 9.72 8.00
CA LYS A 117 -13.15 9.90 9.42
C LYS A 117 -11.96 10.36 10.26
N GLN A 118 -10.73 9.99 9.88
CA GLN A 118 -9.49 10.40 10.54
C GLN A 118 -8.84 11.62 9.90
N ARG A 119 -9.51 12.29 8.93
CA ARG A 119 -8.93 13.39 8.14
C ARG A 119 -7.63 12.97 7.44
N VAL A 120 -7.60 11.73 6.95
CA VAL A 120 -6.50 11.15 6.18
C VAL A 120 -6.91 11.10 4.71
N HIS A 121 -6.00 11.49 3.82
CA HIS A 121 -6.22 11.51 2.39
C HIS A 121 -5.82 10.17 1.75
N LEU A 122 -6.68 9.62 0.89
CA LEU A 122 -6.37 8.43 0.11
C LEU A 122 -5.78 8.83 -1.24
N VAL A 123 -4.56 8.39 -1.50
CA VAL A 123 -3.90 8.48 -2.80
C VAL A 123 -4.01 7.13 -3.49
N ARG A 124 -4.42 7.12 -4.76
CA ARG A 124 -4.39 5.91 -5.58
C ARG A 124 -3.37 6.08 -6.69
N PRO A 125 -2.53 5.08 -6.97
CA PRO A 125 -1.66 5.13 -8.12
C PRO A 125 -2.49 5.34 -9.40
N PRO A 126 -2.00 6.20 -10.33
CA PRO A 126 -2.65 6.45 -11.59
C PRO A 126 -2.96 5.14 -12.30
N SER A 127 -4.19 5.08 -12.77
CA SER A 127 -4.68 4.03 -13.63
C SER A 127 -4.31 4.36 -15.06
N VAL A 128 -3.74 3.43 -15.82
CA VAL A 128 -3.82 3.51 -17.29
C VAL A 128 -5.29 3.39 -17.68
N ALA A 129 -5.97 4.53 -17.79
CA ALA A 129 -7.25 4.61 -18.48
C ALA A 129 -6.93 4.62 -19.98
N THR A 130 -7.37 3.59 -20.69
CA THR A 130 -7.19 3.50 -22.13
C THR A 130 -7.85 4.71 -22.80
N GLY A 131 -7.07 5.55 -23.49
CA GLY A 131 -7.59 6.60 -24.38
C GLY A 131 -7.60 8.05 -23.87
N THR A 132 -7.09 8.36 -22.66
CA THR A 132 -7.00 9.76 -22.19
C THR A 132 -5.56 10.27 -22.29
N LYS A 133 -5.31 11.32 -23.08
CA LYS A 133 -4.00 12.00 -23.12
C LYS A 133 -3.84 12.84 -21.85
N LEU A 134 -2.94 12.42 -20.96
CA LEU A 134 -2.54 13.21 -19.79
C LEU A 134 -1.77 14.46 -20.23
N SER A 135 -1.97 15.58 -19.53
CA SER A 135 -1.12 16.76 -19.69
C SER A 135 0.32 16.47 -19.23
N LYS A 136 1.28 17.32 -19.60
CA LYS A 136 2.68 17.19 -19.15
C LYS A 136 2.80 17.19 -17.62
N HIS A 137 1.96 17.96 -16.93
CA HIS A 137 1.93 18.05 -15.48
C HIS A 137 1.41 16.74 -14.86
N GLU A 138 0.24 16.28 -15.29
CA GLU A 138 -0.36 15.04 -14.80
C GLU A 138 0.50 13.81 -15.11
N ALA A 139 1.17 13.80 -16.27
CA ALA A 139 2.11 12.74 -16.62
C ALA A 139 3.33 12.71 -15.68
N ARG A 140 3.82 13.88 -15.23
CA ARG A 140 4.93 14.00 -14.27
C ARG A 140 4.52 13.53 -12.88
N GLU A 141 3.37 13.97 -12.38
CA GLU A 141 2.82 13.50 -11.10
C GLU A 141 2.52 12.00 -11.13
N THR A 142 1.96 11.52 -12.24
CA THR A 142 1.69 10.10 -12.47
C THR A 142 2.98 9.29 -12.42
N LYS A 143 4.05 9.78 -13.07
CA LYS A 143 5.37 9.14 -13.03
C LYS A 143 5.94 9.11 -11.61
N GLN A 144 5.81 10.19 -10.85
CA GLN A 144 6.27 10.23 -9.45
C GLN A 144 5.51 9.23 -8.58
N ILE A 145 4.17 9.20 -8.68
CA ILE A 145 3.34 8.24 -7.95
C ILE A 145 3.66 6.80 -8.38
N ALA A 146 3.88 6.56 -9.67
CA ALA A 146 4.26 5.25 -10.17
C ALA A 146 5.67 4.83 -9.71
N SER A 147 6.62 5.76 -9.56
CA SER A 147 7.94 5.43 -9.00
C SER A 147 7.89 5.03 -7.53
N LEU A 148 6.93 5.58 -6.75
CA LEU A 148 6.67 5.14 -5.37
C LEU A 148 6.06 3.72 -5.30
N ARG A 149 5.61 3.17 -6.44
CA ARG A 149 5.06 1.82 -6.51
C ARG A 149 6.15 0.74 -6.47
N ILE A 150 7.42 1.07 -6.74
CA ILE A 150 8.48 0.07 -6.97
C ILE A 150 9.13 -0.42 -5.65
N HIS A 151 9.12 -1.76 -5.51
CA HIS A 151 9.79 -2.66 -4.56
C HIS A 151 9.51 -2.50 -3.06
N VAL A 152 8.38 -3.11 -2.64
CA VAL A 152 8.32 -3.98 -1.44
C VAL A 152 7.62 -5.25 -1.88
#